data_AF-A0A7J5X6B0-F1
#
_entry.id   AF-A0A7J5X6B0-F1
#
_cell.length_a   1.000
_cell.length_b   1.000
_cell.length_c   1.000
_cell.angle_alpha   90.00
_cell.angle_beta   90.00
_cell.angle_gamma   90.00
#
_symmetry.space_group_name_H-M   'P 1'
#
loop_
_entity.id
_entity.type
_entity.pdbx_description
1 polymer ?
#
loop_
_entity_poly.entity_id
_entity_poly.type
_entity_poly.pdbx_seq_one_letter_code
_entity_poly.pdbx_strand_id
1 'polypeptide(L)'
;MASINQRTRFLYRISSLVNKNTLKTLAGALIQGYYDYACTSWYQSTSKALKTKLQTSQNKLVRLLLDLTSRTHLTPAHFDNLGWLRVDDRVQQLAMGLVYKIHYTTKVPMYMSKYFPKVNEYHDHNTRGSSTNHVKPRFGSKQGLKTFRNYATSMWNALPTAVKECESLLTFKTSLKEHLRETAIRNWPL
;
A
#
# COMPACT_ATOMS: atom_id res chain seq x y z
N MET A 1 11.91 -12.01 -6.77
CA MET A 1 12.80 -10.95 -7.30
C MET A 1 13.33 -11.23 -8.70
N ALA A 2 13.80 -12.45 -9.02
CA ALA A 2 14.35 -12.78 -10.35
C ALA A 2 13.36 -12.49 -11.50
N SER A 3 12.09 -12.88 -11.35
CA SER A 3 11.05 -12.64 -12.35
C SER A 3 10.78 -11.16 -12.60
N ILE A 4 10.77 -10.32 -11.55
CA ILE A 4 10.59 -8.87 -11.70
C ILE A 4 11.77 -8.29 -12.49
N ASN A 5 13.01 -8.63 -12.10
CA ASN A 5 14.21 -8.15 -12.80
C ASN A 5 14.25 -8.57 -14.27
N GLN A 6 13.84 -9.81 -14.59
CA GLN A 6 13.77 -10.29 -15.97
C GLN A 6 12.78 -9.46 -16.80
N ARG A 7 11.60 -9.18 -16.25
CA ARG A 7 10.57 -8.34 -16.91
C ARG A 7 11.02 -6.89 -17.05
N THR A 8 11.66 -6.33 -16.03
CA THR A 8 12.26 -4.99 -16.11
C THR A 8 13.28 -4.93 -17.25
N ARG A 9 14.20 -5.91 -17.34
CA ARG A 9 15.18 -5.99 -18.44
C ARG A 9 14.52 -6.08 -19.82
N PHE A 10 13.45 -6.86 -19.93
CA PHE A 10 12.66 -6.92 -21.16
C PHE A 10 12.08 -5.55 -21.53
N LEU A 11 11.48 -4.84 -20.57
CA LEU A 11 10.96 -3.48 -20.80
C LEU A 11 12.03 -2.49 -21.26
N TYR A 12 13.24 -2.56 -20.67
CA TYR A 12 14.38 -1.74 -21.11
C TYR A 12 14.80 -2.01 -22.57
N ARG A 13 14.61 -3.23 -23.08
CA ARG A 13 14.98 -3.56 -24.47
C ARG A 13 13.97 -3.04 -25.47
N ILE A 14 12.69 -3.03 -25.10
CA ILE A 14 11.60 -2.60 -25.99
C ILE A 14 11.27 -1.12 -25.84
N SER A 15 11.82 -0.42 -24.84
CA SER A 15 11.42 0.96 -24.52
C SER A 15 11.70 1.96 -25.63
N SER A 16 12.69 1.70 -26.49
CA SER A 16 12.96 2.51 -27.68
C SER A 16 12.00 2.22 -28.84
N LEU A 17 11.27 1.10 -28.79
CA LEU A 17 10.40 0.63 -29.88
C LEU A 17 8.92 0.96 -29.65
N VAL A 18 8.55 1.41 -28.44
CA VAL A 18 7.14 1.67 -28.06
C VAL A 18 6.97 3.07 -27.48
N ASN A 19 5.78 3.63 -27.62
CA ASN A 19 5.47 4.91 -26.98
C ASN A 19 5.39 4.79 -25.44
N LYS A 20 5.55 5.92 -24.73
CA LYS A 20 5.59 5.97 -23.26
C LYS A 20 4.31 5.42 -22.60
N ASN A 21 3.13 5.67 -23.18
CA ASN A 21 1.85 5.19 -22.66
C ASN A 21 1.72 3.65 -22.75
N THR A 22 2.17 3.07 -23.86
CA THR A 22 2.22 1.62 -24.06
C THR A 22 3.22 0.99 -23.10
N LEU A 23 4.41 1.59 -22.95
CA LEU A 23 5.42 1.12 -22.00
C LEU A 23 4.89 1.11 -20.56
N LYS A 24 4.18 2.17 -20.15
CA LYS A 24 3.52 2.26 -18.84
C LYS A 24 2.47 1.17 -18.65
N THR A 25 1.65 0.94 -19.68
CA THR A 25 0.61 -0.11 -19.66
C THR A 25 1.23 -1.50 -19.55
N LEU A 26 2.27 -1.79 -20.33
CA LEU A 26 3.02 -3.05 -20.27
C LEU A 26 3.69 -3.25 -18.91
N ALA A 27 4.30 -2.21 -18.34
CA ALA A 27 4.90 -2.27 -17.02
C ALA A 27 3.85 -2.64 -15.95
N GLY A 28 2.67 -2.01 -16.01
CA GLY A 28 1.54 -2.35 -15.14
C GLY A 28 1.11 -3.81 -15.32
N ALA A 29 0.82 -4.23 -16.54
CA ALA A 29 0.34 -5.58 -16.83
C ALA A 29 1.33 -6.69 -16.43
N LEU A 30 2.63 -6.47 -16.68
CA LEU A 30 3.66 -7.50 -16.50
C LEU A 30 4.23 -7.54 -15.09
N ILE A 31 4.27 -6.41 -14.36
CA ILE A 31 5.03 -6.31 -13.13
C ILE A 31 4.14 -6.03 -11.91
N GLN A 32 3.06 -5.24 -12.05
CA GLN A 32 2.24 -4.82 -10.92
C GLN A 32 1.70 -6.00 -10.11
N GLY A 33 1.28 -7.08 -10.79
CA GLY A 33 0.81 -8.30 -10.14
C GLY A 33 1.82 -8.94 -9.18
N TYR A 34 3.13 -8.83 -9.47
CA TYR A 34 4.18 -9.36 -8.58
C TYR A 34 4.36 -8.53 -7.31
N TYR A 35 4.07 -7.23 -7.35
CA TYR A 35 4.11 -6.38 -6.16
C TYR A 35 2.86 -6.56 -5.30
N ASP A 36 1.70 -6.69 -5.93
CA ASP A 36 0.42 -6.72 -5.24
C ASP A 36 0.08 -8.14 -4.70
N TYR A 37 0.69 -9.19 -5.23
CA TYR A 37 0.38 -10.58 -4.85
C TYR A 37 0.64 -10.85 -3.36
N ALA A 38 -0.44 -11.11 -2.63
CA ALA A 38 -0.47 -11.46 -1.21
C ALA A 38 0.33 -10.49 -0.30
N CYS A 39 0.60 -9.27 -0.76
CA CYS A 39 1.55 -8.37 -0.09
C CYS A 39 1.09 -7.99 1.32
N THR A 40 -0.22 -7.93 1.55
CA THR A 40 -0.81 -7.67 2.87
C THR A 40 -0.40 -8.71 3.92
N SER A 41 -0.15 -9.95 3.51
CA SER A 41 0.15 -11.06 4.42
C SER A 41 1.61 -11.14 4.83
N TRP A 42 2.55 -10.95 3.89
CA TRP A 42 3.99 -11.20 4.12
C TRP A 42 4.85 -9.94 4.23
N TYR A 43 4.37 -8.79 3.75
CA TYR A 43 5.22 -7.61 3.64
C TYR A 43 5.61 -7.03 5.00
N GLN A 44 4.71 -7.06 5.99
CA GLN A 44 4.98 -6.47 7.30
C GLN A 44 5.96 -7.29 8.14
N SER A 45 5.92 -8.62 8.01
CA SER A 45 6.84 -9.54 8.68
C SER A 45 8.20 -9.65 8.00
N THR A 46 8.33 -9.09 6.79
CA THR A 46 9.54 -9.18 5.97
C THR A 46 10.67 -8.26 6.44
N SER A 47 11.91 -8.67 6.16
CA SER A 47 13.13 -7.91 6.48
C SER A 47 13.22 -6.58 5.72
N LYS A 48 13.86 -5.58 6.35
CA LYS A 48 14.16 -4.28 5.72
C LYS A 48 14.92 -4.46 4.39
N ALA A 49 15.86 -5.40 4.33
CA ALA A 49 16.63 -5.69 3.12
C ALA A 49 15.75 -6.09 1.93
N LEU A 50 14.71 -6.92 2.14
CA LEU A 50 13.81 -7.30 1.05
C LEU A 50 12.86 -6.15 0.66
N LYS A 51 12.36 -5.37 1.62
CA LYS A 51 11.61 -4.13 1.34
C LYS A 51 12.42 -3.17 0.48
N THR A 52 13.68 -2.92 0.85
CA THR A 52 14.61 -2.09 0.07
C THR A 52 14.82 -2.64 -1.34
N LYS A 53 14.94 -3.97 -1.50
CA LYS A 53 15.08 -4.60 -2.83
C LYS A 53 13.82 -4.40 -3.69
N LEU A 54 12.63 -4.51 -3.11
CA LEU A 54 11.36 -4.27 -3.81
C LEU A 54 11.26 -2.80 -4.27
N GLN A 55 11.54 -1.86 -3.38
CA GLN A 55 11.54 -0.44 -3.71
C GLN A 55 12.60 -0.11 -4.76
N THR A 56 13.81 -0.65 -4.64
CA THR A 56 14.89 -0.44 -5.63
C THR A 56 14.49 -0.98 -7.00
N SER A 57 13.79 -2.10 -7.05
CA SER A 57 13.25 -2.65 -8.30
C SER A 57 12.18 -1.75 -8.89
N GLN A 58 11.29 -1.19 -8.07
CA GLN A 58 10.27 -0.23 -8.53
C GLN A 58 10.94 1.06 -9.03
N ASN A 59 11.97 1.54 -8.35
CA ASN A 59 12.74 2.73 -8.73
C ASN A 59 13.36 2.60 -10.12
N LYS A 60 13.83 1.41 -10.49
CA LYS A 60 14.34 1.16 -11.86
C LYS A 60 13.25 1.34 -12.90
N LEU A 61 12.04 0.84 -12.63
CA LEU A 61 10.90 1.00 -13.52
C LEU A 61 10.46 2.46 -13.63
N VAL A 62 10.40 3.19 -12.52
CA VAL A 62 10.06 4.62 -12.53
C VAL A 62 11.06 5.39 -13.38
N ARG A 63 12.37 5.12 -13.24
CA ARG A 63 13.40 5.76 -14.07
C ARG A 63 13.23 5.43 -15.54
N LEU A 64 12.95 4.17 -15.89
CA LEU A 64 12.67 3.78 -17.26
C LEU A 64 11.46 4.53 -17.84
N LEU A 65 10.35 4.57 -17.10
CA LEU A 65 9.09 5.14 -17.58
C LEU A 65 9.14 6.67 -17.71
N LEU A 66 9.93 7.34 -16.87
CA LEU A 66 10.13 8.78 -16.90
C LEU A 66 11.36 9.21 -17.71
N ASP A 67 12.06 8.27 -18.34
CA ASP A 67 13.28 8.52 -19.12
C ASP A 67 14.38 9.25 -18.31
N LEU A 68 14.56 8.79 -17.06
CA LEU A 68 15.54 9.35 -16.12
C LEU A 68 16.83 8.53 -16.15
N THR A 69 17.94 9.20 -15.87
CA THR A 69 19.23 8.52 -15.70
C THR A 69 19.19 7.51 -14.55
N SER A 70 20.03 6.47 -14.63
CA SER A 70 20.06 5.39 -13.64
C SER A 70 20.35 5.86 -12.20
N ARG A 71 21.04 7.00 -12.05
CA ARG A 71 21.45 7.59 -10.78
C ARG A 71 20.53 8.70 -10.29
N THR A 72 19.52 9.10 -11.07
CA THR A 72 18.58 10.15 -10.65
C THR A 72 17.94 9.79 -9.32
N HIS A 73 17.99 10.72 -8.36
CA HIS A 73 17.34 10.58 -7.06
C HIS A 73 15.83 10.69 -7.25
N LEU A 74 15.09 9.68 -6.77
CA LEU A 74 13.64 9.65 -6.91
C LEU A 74 12.98 10.23 -5.67
N THR A 75 12.06 11.16 -5.92
CA THR A 75 11.14 11.75 -4.94
C THR A 75 9.73 11.19 -5.13
N PRO A 76 8.82 11.34 -4.15
CA PRO A 76 7.41 10.96 -4.27
C PRO A 76 6.73 11.55 -5.50
N ALA A 77 7.08 12.78 -5.90
CA ALA A 77 6.57 13.42 -7.12
C ALA A 77 6.83 12.62 -8.41
N HIS A 78 7.92 11.85 -8.47
CA HIS A 78 8.17 11.00 -9.65
C HIS A 78 7.17 9.83 -9.74
N PHE A 79 6.82 9.23 -8.60
CA PHE A 79 5.77 8.20 -8.57
C PHE A 79 4.41 8.82 -8.94
N ASP A 80 4.20 10.04 -8.47
CA ASP A 80 3.02 10.86 -8.70
C ASP A 80 2.74 11.11 -10.18
N ASN A 81 3.78 11.49 -10.94
CA ASN A 81 3.71 11.69 -12.39
C ASN A 81 3.26 10.43 -13.14
N LEU A 82 3.51 9.25 -12.58
CA LEU A 82 3.05 7.97 -13.12
C LEU A 82 1.68 7.54 -12.57
N GLY A 83 1.13 8.25 -11.60
CA GLY A 83 -0.05 7.83 -10.83
C GLY A 83 0.22 6.58 -10.01
N TRP A 84 1.48 6.33 -9.64
CA TRP A 84 1.94 5.19 -8.87
C TRP A 84 2.15 5.57 -7.41
N LEU A 85 2.10 4.57 -6.53
CA LEU A 85 2.52 4.69 -5.14
C LEU A 85 3.87 3.99 -4.95
N ARG A 86 4.64 4.42 -3.95
CA ARG A 86 5.81 3.65 -3.50
C ARG A 86 5.36 2.29 -2.96
N VAL A 87 6.28 1.33 -2.86
CA VAL A 87 5.93 -0.05 -2.47
C VAL A 87 5.22 -0.08 -1.10
N ASP A 88 5.76 0.62 -0.11
CA ASP A 88 5.16 0.69 1.23
C ASP A 88 3.72 1.25 1.18
N ASP A 89 3.52 2.37 0.48
CA ASP A 89 2.23 3.04 0.34
C ASP A 89 1.22 2.18 -0.44
N ARG A 90 1.67 1.47 -1.47
CA ARG A 90 0.82 0.53 -2.23
C ARG A 90 0.36 -0.63 -1.36
N VAL A 91 1.25 -1.18 -0.53
CA VAL A 91 0.90 -2.22 0.44
C VAL A 91 -0.10 -1.69 1.47
N GLN A 92 0.10 -0.47 1.95
CA GLN A 92 -0.85 0.19 2.84
C GLN A 92 -2.22 0.34 2.18
N GLN A 93 -2.27 0.79 0.92
CA GLN A 93 -3.50 0.94 0.17
C GLN A 93 -4.29 -0.37 0.08
N LEU A 94 -3.61 -1.48 -0.25
CA LEU A 94 -4.23 -2.81 -0.35
C LEU A 94 -4.67 -3.33 1.02
N ALA A 95 -3.86 -3.14 2.06
CA ALA A 95 -4.18 -3.53 3.42
C ALA A 95 -5.42 -2.81 3.94
N MET A 96 -5.50 -1.50 3.76
CA MET A 96 -6.64 -0.69 4.19
C MET A 96 -7.89 -0.99 3.37
N GLY A 97 -7.76 -1.30 2.08
CA GLY A 97 -8.87 -1.80 1.27
C GLY A 97 -9.44 -3.12 1.79
N LEU A 98 -8.60 -3.99 2.36
CA LEU A 98 -9.06 -5.20 3.03
C LEU A 98 -9.76 -4.87 4.36
N VAL A 99 -9.20 -3.98 5.18
CA VAL A 99 -9.83 -3.53 6.43
C VAL A 99 -11.18 -2.88 6.17
N TYR A 100 -11.31 -2.03 5.16
CA TYR A 100 -12.58 -1.41 4.78
C TYR A 100 -13.65 -2.46 4.47
N LYS A 101 -13.29 -3.50 3.71
CA LYS A 101 -14.20 -4.62 3.43
C LYS A 101 -14.61 -5.34 4.71
N ILE A 102 -13.67 -5.59 5.62
CA ILE A 102 -13.96 -6.22 6.91
C ILE A 102 -14.89 -5.33 7.76
N HIS A 103 -14.71 -4.00 7.70
CA HIS A 103 -15.43 -3.05 8.51
C HIS A 103 -16.88 -2.82 8.05
N TYR A 104 -17.10 -2.73 6.74
CA TYR A 104 -18.39 -2.28 6.17
C TYR A 104 -19.12 -3.35 5.35
N THR A 105 -18.45 -4.42 4.91
CA THR A 105 -19.07 -5.43 4.04
C THR A 105 -19.40 -6.70 4.83
N THR A 106 -20.58 -7.27 4.59
CA THR A 106 -21.02 -8.55 5.19
C THR A 106 -20.42 -9.80 4.51
N LYS A 107 -19.70 -9.63 3.40
CA LYS A 107 -19.14 -10.70 2.56
C LYS A 107 -17.74 -11.17 2.99
N VAL A 108 -17.37 -10.96 4.25
CA VAL A 108 -16.12 -11.49 4.82
C VAL A 108 -16.43 -12.64 5.77
N PRO A 109 -15.57 -13.67 5.86
CA PRO A 109 -15.76 -14.73 6.85
C PRO A 109 -15.83 -14.17 8.27
N MET A 110 -16.73 -14.71 9.10
CA MET A 110 -16.96 -14.21 10.48
C MET A 110 -15.69 -14.13 11.33
N TYR A 111 -14.73 -15.03 11.12
CA TYR A 111 -13.46 -15.00 11.85
C TYR A 111 -12.64 -13.73 11.56
N MET A 112 -12.78 -13.13 10.36
CA MET A 112 -12.08 -11.88 10.02
C MET A 112 -12.67 -10.68 10.75
N SER A 113 -14.00 -10.63 10.91
CA SER A 113 -14.65 -9.59 11.72
C SER A 113 -14.20 -9.69 13.19
N LYS A 114 -14.17 -10.91 13.74
CA LYS A 114 -13.61 -11.15 15.10
C LYS A 114 -12.13 -10.80 15.22
N TYR A 115 -11.38 -10.86 14.12
CA TYR A 115 -9.97 -10.50 14.09
C TYR A 115 -9.75 -8.97 14.21
N PHE A 116 -10.73 -8.17 13.79
CA PHE A 116 -10.75 -6.70 13.88
C PHE A 116 -11.95 -6.19 14.69
N PRO A 117 -12.00 -6.47 16.00
CA PRO A 117 -13.10 -5.99 16.84
C PRO A 117 -13.15 -4.46 16.86
N LYS A 118 -14.36 -3.90 16.81
CA LYS A 118 -14.54 -2.44 16.90
C LYS A 118 -14.38 -1.99 18.35
N VAL A 119 -13.98 -0.73 18.55
CA VAL A 119 -13.77 -0.19 19.90
C VAL A 119 -15.08 -0.17 20.70
N ASN A 120 -16.20 0.19 20.07
CA ASN A 120 -17.53 0.21 20.70
C ASN A 120 -18.09 -1.17 21.05
N GLU A 121 -17.54 -2.27 20.51
CA GLU A 121 -17.93 -3.64 20.87
C GLU A 121 -17.23 -4.12 22.15
N TYR A 122 -16.16 -3.45 22.56
CA TYR A 122 -15.28 -3.90 23.65
C TYR A 122 -15.18 -2.91 24.81
N HIS A 123 -15.52 -1.64 24.59
CA HIS A 123 -15.46 -0.58 25.60
C HIS A 123 -16.75 0.25 25.60
N ASP A 124 -17.35 0.41 26.77
CA ASP A 124 -18.55 1.23 26.98
C ASP A 124 -18.29 2.74 26.88
N HIS A 125 -17.02 3.16 26.89
CA HIS A 125 -16.63 4.56 26.76
C HIS A 125 -16.71 5.04 25.32
N ASN A 126 -17.72 5.86 25.05
CA ASN A 126 -17.99 6.42 23.74
C ASN A 126 -17.04 7.58 23.40
N THR A 127 -15.83 7.26 22.95
CA THR A 127 -14.88 8.25 22.42
C THR A 127 -15.21 8.60 20.97
N ARG A 128 -14.85 9.80 20.49
CA ARG A 128 -15.15 10.29 19.12
C ARG A 128 -14.72 9.36 17.96
N GLY A 129 -13.87 8.36 18.21
CA GLY A 129 -13.45 7.36 17.22
C GLY A 129 -13.91 5.92 17.54
N SER A 130 -14.76 5.71 18.53
CA SER A 130 -15.19 4.39 19.03
C SER A 130 -15.91 3.55 17.96
N SER A 131 -16.70 4.19 17.11
CA SER A 131 -17.47 3.55 16.04
C SER A 131 -16.64 3.18 14.82
N THR A 132 -15.61 3.98 14.51
CA THR A 132 -14.80 3.83 13.28
C THR A 132 -13.48 3.10 13.53
N ASN A 133 -12.96 3.08 14.76
CA ASN A 133 -11.65 2.48 15.05
C ASN A 133 -11.75 1.02 15.50
N HIS A 134 -10.66 0.30 15.28
CA HIS A 134 -10.48 -1.07 15.76
C HIS A 134 -9.63 -1.11 17.03
N VAL A 135 -9.87 -2.09 17.90
CA VAL A 135 -9.08 -2.29 19.12
C VAL A 135 -7.66 -2.68 18.75
N LYS A 136 -6.68 -1.88 19.20
CA LYS A 136 -5.26 -2.19 18.99
C LYS A 136 -4.89 -3.47 19.74
N PRO A 137 -4.38 -4.51 19.05
CA PRO A 137 -3.92 -5.72 19.72
C PRO A 137 -2.69 -5.40 20.60
N ARG A 138 -2.63 -5.98 21.79
CA ARG A 138 -1.47 -5.88 22.68
C ARG A 138 -0.55 -7.07 22.42
N PHE A 139 0.69 -6.80 22.03
CA PHE A 139 1.70 -7.83 21.82
C PHE A 139 2.89 -7.57 22.74
N GLY A 140 3.29 -8.59 23.51
CA GLY A 140 4.50 -8.54 24.35
C GLY A 140 5.81 -8.76 23.57
N SER A 141 5.73 -9.22 22.31
CA SER A 141 6.90 -9.54 21.49
C SER A 141 7.07 -8.56 20.33
N LYS A 142 8.34 -8.30 19.96
CA LYS A 142 8.70 -7.50 18.77
C LYS A 142 8.13 -8.09 17.48
N GLN A 143 7.96 -9.42 17.41
CA GLN A 143 7.39 -10.08 16.24
C GLN A 143 5.87 -9.86 16.14
N GLY A 144 5.16 -9.83 17.27
CA GLY A 144 3.74 -9.49 17.32
C GLY A 144 3.45 -8.10 16.73
N LEU A 145 4.35 -7.13 16.95
CA LEU A 145 4.24 -5.78 16.39
C LEU A 145 4.34 -5.74 14.85
N LYS A 146 4.91 -6.77 14.23
CA LYS A 146 5.05 -6.92 12.76
C LYS A 146 3.91 -7.71 12.12
N THR A 147 2.93 -8.15 12.91
CA THR A 147 1.76 -8.88 12.39
C THR A 147 0.87 -7.97 11.55
N PHE A 148 0.16 -8.57 10.59
CA PHE A 148 -0.84 -7.86 9.80
C PHE A 148 -1.87 -7.15 10.69
N ARG A 149 -2.37 -7.82 11.74
CA ARG A 149 -3.34 -7.24 12.68
C ARG A 149 -2.85 -5.93 13.29
N ASN A 150 -1.63 -5.93 13.83
CA ASN A 150 -1.07 -4.75 14.48
C ASN A 150 -0.91 -3.60 13.50
N TYR A 151 -0.30 -3.90 12.35
CA TYR A 151 -0.05 -2.93 11.29
C TYR A 151 -1.37 -2.35 10.77
N ALA A 152 -2.30 -3.21 10.37
CA ALA A 152 -3.56 -2.81 9.77
C ALA A 152 -4.42 -1.99 10.74
N THR A 153 -4.50 -2.42 12.01
CA THR A 153 -5.23 -1.65 13.03
C THR A 153 -4.60 -0.27 13.27
N SER A 154 -3.27 -0.21 13.34
CA SER A 154 -2.55 1.05 13.57
C SER A 154 -2.72 2.02 12.41
N MET A 155 -2.59 1.53 11.17
CA MET A 155 -2.76 2.35 9.96
C MET A 155 -4.22 2.80 9.80
N TRP A 156 -5.19 1.91 10.01
CA TRP A 156 -6.62 2.25 9.93
C TRP A 156 -7.00 3.32 10.95
N ASN A 157 -6.57 3.16 12.20
CA ASN A 157 -6.89 4.12 13.25
C ASN A 157 -6.26 5.50 12.99
N ALA A 158 -5.11 5.54 12.31
CA ALA A 158 -4.43 6.79 11.94
C ALA A 158 -5.03 7.50 10.71
N LEU A 159 -5.91 6.85 9.92
CA LEU A 159 -6.54 7.50 8.78
C LEU A 159 -7.46 8.65 9.21
N PRO A 160 -7.60 9.72 8.40
CA PRO A 160 -8.62 10.75 8.62
C PRO A 160 -10.03 10.15 8.55
N THR A 161 -10.95 10.65 9.38
CA THR A 161 -12.34 10.22 9.41
C THR A 161 -13.01 10.33 8.03
N ALA A 162 -12.78 11.42 7.30
CA ALA A 162 -13.29 11.63 5.94
C ALA A 162 -12.88 10.52 4.95
N VAL A 163 -11.69 9.91 5.13
CA VAL A 163 -11.27 8.77 4.31
C VAL A 163 -11.97 7.49 4.76
N LYS A 164 -12.13 7.28 6.07
CA LYS A 164 -12.76 6.05 6.61
C LYS A 164 -14.26 5.96 6.32
N GLU A 165 -14.95 7.09 6.28
CA GLU A 165 -16.42 7.18 6.14
C GLU A 165 -16.87 7.30 4.67
N CYS A 166 -15.97 7.05 3.71
CA CYS A 166 -16.35 6.94 2.31
C CYS A 166 -17.45 5.89 2.10
N GLU A 167 -18.50 6.25 1.35
CA GLU A 167 -19.72 5.44 1.16
C GLU A 167 -19.51 4.13 0.39
N SER A 168 -18.45 4.04 -0.41
CA SER A 168 -18.17 2.86 -1.24
C SER A 168 -16.70 2.47 -1.19
N LEU A 169 -16.43 1.20 -1.48
CA LEU A 169 -15.05 0.71 -1.61
C LEU A 169 -14.29 1.43 -2.75
N LEU A 170 -14.98 1.86 -3.80
CA LEU A 170 -14.35 2.55 -4.93
C LEU A 170 -13.89 3.94 -4.50
N THR A 171 -14.79 4.74 -3.91
CA THR A 171 -14.47 6.08 -3.40
C THR A 171 -13.41 6.00 -2.32
N PHE A 172 -13.50 5.02 -1.40
CA PHE A 172 -12.48 4.75 -0.39
C PHE A 172 -11.09 4.54 -1.00
N LYS A 173 -10.96 3.67 -2.02
CA LYS A 173 -9.67 3.36 -2.65
C LYS A 173 -9.04 4.60 -3.31
N THR A 174 -9.86 5.44 -3.92
CA THR A 174 -9.42 6.68 -4.58
C THR A 174 -8.99 7.71 -3.54
N SER A 175 -9.84 8.01 -2.54
CA SER A 175 -9.53 8.95 -1.46
C SER A 175 -8.30 8.53 -0.66
N LEU A 176 -8.17 7.24 -0.38
CA LEU A 176 -6.99 6.69 0.31
C LEU A 176 -5.72 6.85 -0.53
N LYS A 177 -5.81 6.60 -1.85
CA LYS A 177 -4.66 6.79 -2.74
C LYS A 177 -4.17 8.24 -2.66
N GLU A 178 -5.10 9.19 -2.72
CA GLU A 178 -4.79 10.62 -2.65
C GLU A 178 -4.15 10.98 -1.32
N HIS A 179 -4.76 10.56 -0.22
CA HIS A 179 -4.21 10.77 1.11
C HIS A 179 -2.78 10.25 1.26
N LEU A 180 -2.49 9.05 0.72
CA LEU A 180 -1.15 8.47 0.74
C LEU A 180 -0.16 9.25 -0.13
N ARG A 181 -0.58 9.71 -1.32
CA ARG A 181 0.25 10.56 -2.21
C ARG A 181 0.66 11.85 -1.51
N GLU A 182 -0.32 12.58 -0.97
CA GLU A 182 -0.09 13.84 -0.27
C GLU A 182 0.79 13.66 0.97
N THR A 183 0.54 12.60 1.74
CA THR A 183 1.33 12.29 2.94
C THR A 183 2.77 11.95 2.58
N ALA A 184 3.00 11.21 1.50
CA ALA A 184 4.34 10.87 1.03
C ALA A 184 5.12 12.10 0.58
N ILE A 185 4.48 13.04 -0.13
CA ILE A 185 5.09 14.31 -0.56
C ILE A 185 5.42 15.18 0.64
N ARG A 186 4.46 15.36 1.56
CA ARG A 186 4.62 16.21 2.76
C ARG A 186 5.72 15.74 3.70
N ASN A 187 5.84 14.42 3.88
CA ASN A 187 6.83 13.83 4.79
C ASN A 187 8.19 13.58 4.13
N TRP A 188 8.38 14.00 2.88
CA TRP A 188 9.64 13.80 2.20
C TRP A 188 10.70 14.77 2.76
N PRO A 189 11.86 14.26 3.22
CA PRO A 189 12.91 15.14 3.73
C PRO A 189 13.39 16.09 2.63
N LEU A 190 13.53 17.37 2.99
CA LEU A 190 14.16 18.40 2.16
C LEU A 190 15.62 18.05 1.88
#